data_AF-A0A1K1RLB6-F1
#
_entry.id   AF-A0A1K1RLB6-F1
#
_cell.length_a   1.000
_cell.length_b   1.000
_cell.length_c   1.000
_cell.angle_alpha   90.00
_cell.angle_beta   90.00
_cell.angle_gamma   90.00
#
_symmetry.space_group_name_H-M   'P 1'
#
loop_
_entity.id
_entity.type
_entity.pdbx_description
1 polymer ?
#
loop_
_entity_poly.entity_id
_entity_poly.type
_entity_poly.pdbx_seq_one_letter_code
_entity_poly.pdbx_strand_id
1 'polypeptide(L)'
;MPTIDDFLPKLTAASGTASLAATLPQQFSVSACGPYPLASHVDIPSNSNGGELLLALNDISVSPVKLLSVVPDRDASRIVVNLAPMQLSGTYDLFGLESAKVQLDTGGLMAPLASFAVGASTVDDADPPTITEKQYDQLQQANDQRTQLNQTANGRSLLDTFNQHNDAYTDVFNNNSQLRTSWAKGGAIAEMFDYTSQALATSGMPVNPQDKLFGTQQLSYNMHAFSQKIHLYYACLKPYPDAAVAALSFQAQVATNTQNTQQTVVPMTADSVYNTVNTAPPANQAALQLQIQSLQETFARIADNTHDDTDLDLCVQHGFVMDPDTIVRVQAIYAESLRLHDPKRRLPLHSGPFSSSLAESHFVFALSEQPDGALTLKLQRSSLSVPVLDLETAQWQGQAGEIGRSRLGSANFIRGILEDRIASQLTRVLRTLASQEA
;
A
#
# COMPACT_ATOMS: atom_id res chain seq x y z
N MET A 1 46.54 -30.27 15.36
CA MET A 1 45.55 -29.28 14.88
C MET A 1 45.60 -28.11 15.83
N PRO A 2 45.55 -26.86 15.34
CA PRO A 2 45.68 -25.69 16.21
C PRO A 2 44.49 -25.64 17.16
N THR A 3 44.75 -25.50 18.46
CA THR A 3 43.72 -25.17 19.45
C THR A 3 43.57 -23.65 19.58
N ILE A 4 42.50 -23.18 20.23
CA ILE A 4 42.36 -21.77 20.65
C ILE A 4 43.59 -21.31 21.43
N ASP A 5 44.16 -22.20 22.26
CA ASP A 5 45.35 -21.94 23.07
C ASP A 5 46.63 -21.80 22.22
N ASP A 6 46.69 -22.41 21.03
CA ASP A 6 47.78 -22.24 20.07
C ASP A 6 47.59 -21.01 19.17
N PHE A 7 46.33 -20.65 18.88
CA PHE A 7 45.96 -19.59 17.95
C PHE A 7 46.02 -18.20 18.57
N LEU A 8 45.50 -18.03 19.79
CA LEU A 8 45.46 -16.74 20.48
C LEU A 8 46.86 -16.11 20.68
N PRO A 9 47.90 -16.85 21.11
CA PRO A 9 49.25 -16.31 21.23
C PRO A 9 49.86 -15.91 19.88
N LYS A 10 49.59 -16.65 18.80
CA LYS A 10 50.10 -16.33 17.46
C LYS A 10 49.48 -15.06 16.90
N LEU A 11 48.16 -14.93 17.02
CA LEU A 11 47.41 -13.77 16.54
C LEU A 11 47.84 -12.46 17.23
N THR A 12 48.27 -12.57 18.50
CA THR A 12 48.60 -11.41 19.36
C THR A 12 50.09 -11.13 19.48
N ALA A 13 50.93 -12.03 18.95
CA ALA A 13 52.34 -11.73 18.71
C ALA A 13 52.49 -10.58 17.69
N ALA A 14 53.64 -9.89 17.72
CA ALA A 14 53.92 -8.80 16.79
C ALA A 14 53.80 -9.23 15.32
N SER A 15 54.19 -10.47 15.00
CA SER A 15 54.02 -11.07 13.67
C SER A 15 52.56 -11.30 13.30
N GLY A 16 51.71 -11.78 14.21
CA GLY A 16 50.28 -12.01 13.94
C GLY A 16 49.48 -10.72 13.79
N THR A 17 49.81 -9.70 14.59
CA THR A 17 49.20 -8.36 14.46
C THR A 17 49.57 -7.72 13.12
N ALA A 18 50.83 -7.89 12.68
CA ALA A 18 51.30 -7.42 11.39
C ALA A 18 50.66 -8.17 10.21
N SER A 19 50.53 -9.50 10.29
CA SER A 19 49.78 -10.30 9.29
C SER A 19 48.32 -9.86 9.21
N LEU A 20 47.64 -9.67 10.34
CA LEU A 20 46.25 -9.23 10.35
C LEU A 20 46.10 -7.82 9.77
N ALA A 21 46.99 -6.89 10.11
CA ALA A 21 47.01 -5.55 9.55
C ALA A 21 47.27 -5.54 8.04
N ALA A 22 48.13 -6.43 7.53
CA ALA A 22 48.42 -6.56 6.11
C ALA A 22 47.25 -7.15 5.30
N THR A 23 46.38 -7.91 5.96
CA THR A 23 45.31 -8.65 5.27
C THR A 23 43.92 -8.05 5.47
N LEU A 24 43.75 -7.14 6.43
CA LEU A 24 42.57 -6.28 6.46
C LEU A 24 42.56 -5.40 5.21
N PRO A 25 41.47 -5.42 4.42
CA PRO A 25 41.42 -4.64 3.19
C PRO A 25 41.37 -3.16 3.57
N GLN A 26 42.14 -2.31 2.88
CA GLN A 26 42.12 -0.86 3.14
C GLN A 26 40.72 -0.23 2.96
N GLN A 27 39.86 -0.89 2.19
CA GLN A 27 38.46 -0.54 1.98
C GLN A 27 37.64 -1.83 1.77
N PHE A 28 36.40 -1.86 2.24
CA PHE A 28 35.44 -2.89 1.81
C PHE A 28 34.11 -2.29 1.39
N SER A 29 33.45 -2.96 0.46
CA SER A 29 32.09 -2.63 0.02
C SER A 29 31.07 -3.25 0.97
N VAL A 30 30.01 -2.49 1.21
CA VAL A 30 28.83 -2.90 1.97
C VAL A 30 27.67 -3.06 1.00
N SER A 31 26.89 -4.12 1.15
CA SER A 31 25.75 -4.38 0.26
C SER A 31 24.71 -3.27 0.36
N ALA A 32 24.15 -2.88 -0.78
CA ALA A 32 23.10 -1.86 -0.89
C ALA A 32 21.93 -2.09 0.10
N CYS A 33 21.33 -1.00 0.56
CA CYS A 33 20.31 -0.97 1.59
C CYS A 33 19.03 -0.30 1.07
N GLY A 34 17.87 -0.81 1.48
CA GLY A 34 16.58 -0.31 1.04
C GLY A 34 16.03 -1.03 -0.22
N PRO A 35 14.97 -0.51 -0.83
CA PRO A 35 14.34 0.78 -0.50
C PRO A 35 13.53 0.72 0.81
N TYR A 36 13.64 1.78 1.61
CA TYR A 36 12.89 1.93 2.85
C TYR A 36 11.80 2.99 2.72
N PRO A 37 10.56 2.72 3.14
CA PRO A 37 9.50 3.72 3.12
C PRO A 37 9.78 4.80 4.17
N LEU A 38 9.80 6.05 3.75
CA LEU A 38 9.90 7.23 4.62
C LEU A 38 8.51 7.80 4.95
N ALA A 39 7.60 7.80 3.98
CA ALA A 39 6.24 8.29 4.14
C ALA A 39 5.31 7.70 3.08
N SER A 40 4.02 7.60 3.38
CA SER A 40 2.95 7.28 2.44
C SER A 40 2.10 8.53 2.15
N HIS A 41 1.33 8.48 1.06
CA HIS A 41 0.39 9.53 0.66
C HIS A 41 1.02 10.93 0.44
N VAL A 42 2.29 10.95 0.06
CA VAL A 42 3.04 12.17 -0.24
C VAL A 42 2.68 12.64 -1.64
N ASP A 43 2.52 13.95 -1.84
CA ASP A 43 2.34 14.47 -3.20
C ASP A 43 3.70 14.41 -3.92
N ILE A 44 3.81 13.51 -4.91
CA ILE A 44 5.02 13.30 -5.69
C ILE A 44 4.95 14.18 -6.94
N PRO A 45 6.01 14.94 -7.31
CA PRO A 45 6.06 15.69 -8.55
C PRO A 45 5.65 14.85 -9.76
N SER A 46 4.84 15.43 -10.64
CA SER A 46 4.31 14.76 -11.84
C SER A 46 3.38 13.57 -11.58
N ASN A 47 2.91 13.38 -10.35
CA ASN A 47 1.91 12.38 -10.00
C ASN A 47 0.82 12.99 -9.09
N SER A 48 -0.31 13.36 -9.70
CA SER A 48 -1.47 13.94 -9.01
C SER A 48 -2.13 12.98 -8.02
N ASN A 49 -1.88 11.68 -8.13
CA ASN A 49 -2.41 10.67 -7.23
C ASN A 49 -1.55 10.52 -5.97
N GLY A 50 -0.39 11.19 -5.84
CA GLY A 50 0.54 11.02 -4.73
C GLY A 50 1.25 9.65 -4.72
N GLY A 51 1.95 9.32 -3.65
CA GLY A 51 2.55 7.99 -3.51
C GLY A 51 3.41 7.79 -2.28
N GLU A 52 4.21 6.73 -2.31
CA GLU A 52 5.13 6.38 -1.23
C GLU A 52 6.48 7.03 -1.51
N LEU A 53 7.05 7.71 -0.51
CA LEU A 53 8.40 8.26 -0.57
C LEU A 53 9.37 7.23 -0.01
N LEU A 54 10.36 6.82 -0.78
CA LEU A 54 11.34 5.81 -0.37
C LEU A 54 12.79 6.30 -0.52
N LEU A 55 13.65 5.74 0.33
CA LEU A 55 15.09 5.95 0.32
C LEU A 55 15.84 4.64 0.10
N ALA A 56 16.77 4.62 -0.84
CA ALA A 56 17.75 3.56 -1.01
C ALA A 56 19.17 4.10 -0.86
N LEU A 57 20.09 3.27 -0.37
CA LEU A 57 21.52 3.56 -0.26
C LEU A 57 22.30 2.54 -1.08
N ASN A 58 23.14 3.01 -1.99
CA ASN A 58 23.88 2.23 -2.96
C ASN A 58 25.38 2.52 -2.86
N ASP A 59 26.19 1.70 -3.54
CA ASP A 59 27.65 1.87 -3.66
C ASP A 59 28.36 2.14 -2.34
N ILE A 60 27.88 1.50 -1.28
CA ILE A 60 28.30 1.79 0.09
C ILE A 60 29.70 1.21 0.31
N SER A 61 30.58 2.00 0.90
CA SER A 61 31.93 1.56 1.25
C SER A 61 32.43 2.16 2.56
N VAL A 62 33.36 1.44 3.19
CA VAL A 62 34.04 1.90 4.42
C VAL A 62 35.54 1.95 4.17
N SER A 63 36.16 3.10 4.44
CA SER A 63 37.60 3.32 4.28
C SER A 63 38.10 4.50 5.14
N PRO A 64 39.40 4.59 5.49
CA PRO A 64 40.35 3.49 5.48
C PRO A 64 40.06 2.54 6.64
N VAL A 65 40.17 1.23 6.40
CA VAL A 65 40.12 0.24 7.49
C VAL A 65 41.54 0.04 7.99
N LYS A 66 41.79 0.48 9.22
CA LYS A 66 43.11 0.38 9.85
C LYS A 66 43.00 -0.27 11.22
N LEU A 67 43.75 -1.36 11.40
CA LEU A 67 43.88 -2.03 12.68
C LEU A 67 44.70 -1.16 13.65
N LEU A 68 44.17 -0.94 14.85
CA LEU A 68 44.91 -0.33 15.96
C LEU A 68 45.52 -1.40 16.86
N SER A 69 44.71 -2.39 17.26
CA SER A 69 45.17 -3.47 18.13
C SER A 69 44.24 -4.68 18.09
N VAL A 70 44.78 -5.82 18.51
CA VAL A 70 44.04 -7.05 18.79
C VAL A 70 44.36 -7.45 20.23
N VAL A 71 43.34 -7.50 21.08
CA VAL A 71 43.49 -7.85 22.49
C VAL A 71 42.85 -9.20 22.75
N PRO A 72 43.60 -10.23 23.19
CA PRO A 72 43.03 -11.51 23.57
C PRO A 72 42.41 -11.41 24.96
N ASP A 73 41.26 -12.05 25.13
CA ASP A 73 40.71 -12.40 26.44
C ASP A 73 40.70 -13.94 26.51
N ARG A 74 41.79 -14.47 27.09
CA ARG A 74 42.08 -15.91 27.11
C ARG A 74 41.08 -16.68 27.97
N ASP A 75 40.66 -16.08 29.09
CA ASP A 75 39.74 -16.71 30.04
C ASP A 75 38.33 -16.87 29.44
N ALA A 76 37.95 -16.01 28.49
CA ALA A 76 36.66 -16.04 27.83
C ALA A 76 36.68 -16.59 26.39
N SER A 77 37.83 -17.07 25.89
CA SER A 77 38.05 -17.45 24.49
C SER A 77 37.58 -16.36 23.50
N ARG A 78 37.98 -15.11 23.75
CA ARG A 78 37.56 -13.94 22.97
C ARG A 78 38.75 -13.19 22.39
N ILE A 79 38.46 -12.46 21.32
CA ILE A 79 39.35 -11.43 20.79
C ILE A 79 38.59 -10.11 20.66
N VAL A 80 39.27 -9.02 21.01
CA VAL A 80 38.79 -7.66 20.80
C VAL A 80 39.62 -7.03 19.69
N VAL A 81 38.97 -6.70 18.58
CA VAL A 81 39.60 -6.04 17.43
C VAL A 81 39.25 -4.55 17.48
N ASN A 82 40.26 -3.69 17.58
CA ASN A 82 40.11 -2.24 17.60
C ASN A 82 40.51 -1.66 16.25
N LEU A 83 39.60 -0.91 15.63
CA LEU A 83 39.81 -0.23 14.35
C LEU A 83 39.84 1.28 14.55
N ALA A 84 40.75 1.94 13.84
CA ALA A 84 40.86 3.40 13.81
C ALA A 84 39.56 4.03 13.28
N PRO A 85 39.36 5.36 13.46
CA PRO A 85 38.27 6.07 12.82
C PRO A 85 38.23 5.79 11.30
N MET A 86 37.03 5.55 10.79
CA MET A 86 36.77 5.21 9.39
C MET A 86 35.81 6.22 8.78
N GLN A 87 35.70 6.22 7.46
CA GLN A 87 34.73 6.97 6.69
C GLN A 87 33.76 5.99 6.04
N LEU A 88 32.48 6.18 6.29
CA LEU A 88 31.40 5.59 5.50
C LEU A 88 31.09 6.52 4.34
N SER A 89 30.97 5.98 3.14
CA SER A 89 30.57 6.72 1.94
C SER A 89 29.69 5.87 1.04
N GLY A 90 28.91 6.52 0.18
CA GLY A 90 28.11 5.85 -0.85
C GLY A 90 27.24 6.85 -1.60
N THR A 91 26.23 6.34 -2.30
CA THR A 91 25.20 7.12 -2.97
C THR A 91 23.83 6.85 -2.36
N TYR A 92 22.93 7.82 -2.39
CA TYR A 92 21.54 7.65 -1.99
C TYR A 92 20.62 7.95 -3.17
N ASP A 93 19.47 7.29 -3.18
CA ASP A 93 18.35 7.61 -4.06
C ASP A 93 17.11 7.88 -3.20
N LEU A 94 16.58 9.10 -3.28
CA LEU A 94 15.23 9.45 -2.83
C LEU A 94 14.30 9.39 -4.03
N PHE A 95 13.26 8.57 -3.95
CA PHE A 95 12.32 8.41 -5.05
C PHE A 95 10.90 8.17 -4.57
N GLY A 96 9.94 8.53 -5.41
CA GLY A 96 8.55 8.19 -5.24
C GLY A 96 8.22 6.85 -5.87
N LEU A 97 7.35 6.07 -5.23
CA LEU A 97 6.67 4.94 -5.85
C LEU A 97 5.21 5.35 -6.06
N GLU A 98 4.75 5.34 -7.32
CA GLU A 98 3.37 5.72 -7.65
C GLU A 98 2.39 4.85 -6.84
N SER A 99 1.60 5.48 -5.99
CA SER A 99 0.57 4.80 -5.22
C SER A 99 -0.60 5.73 -5.04
N ALA A 100 -1.80 5.28 -5.37
CA ALA A 100 -2.95 6.15 -5.33
C ALA A 100 -3.25 6.62 -3.89
N LYS A 101 -3.37 7.93 -3.68
CA LYS A 101 -3.71 8.54 -2.39
C LYS A 101 -5.12 8.13 -2.04
N VAL A 102 -5.27 7.44 -0.92
CA VAL A 102 -6.58 7.14 -0.36
C VAL A 102 -7.07 8.44 0.27
N GLN A 103 -8.08 9.05 -0.36
CA GLN A 103 -8.71 10.28 0.10
C GLN A 103 -10.13 10.03 0.60
N LEU A 104 -10.53 8.77 0.71
CA LEU A 104 -11.85 8.33 1.17
C LEU A 104 -11.65 7.37 2.35
N ASP A 105 -12.51 7.45 3.36
CA ASP A 105 -12.55 6.46 4.42
C ASP A 105 -13.12 5.13 3.89
N THR A 106 -12.25 4.16 3.63
CA THR A 106 -12.66 2.81 3.20
C THR A 106 -13.01 1.88 4.36
N GLY A 107 -12.89 2.36 5.61
CA GLY A 107 -13.21 1.61 6.83
C GLY A 107 -14.70 1.62 7.21
N GLY A 108 -15.53 2.40 6.53
CA GLY A 108 -16.99 2.29 6.67
C GLY A 108 -17.80 3.50 6.23
N LEU A 109 -17.27 4.73 6.33
CA LEU A 109 -18.06 5.93 6.04
C LEU A 109 -18.01 6.34 4.58
N MET A 110 -17.02 5.86 3.81
CA MET A 110 -16.85 6.12 2.37
C MET A 110 -16.92 7.63 2.03
N ALA A 111 -16.54 8.46 3.00
CA ALA A 111 -16.55 9.92 2.92
C ALA A 111 -15.12 10.45 2.73
N PRO A 112 -14.93 11.65 2.16
CA PRO A 112 -13.59 12.21 1.96
C PRO A 112 -12.82 12.31 3.28
N LEU A 113 -11.59 11.82 3.36
CA LEU A 113 -10.74 11.93 4.57
C LEU A 113 -10.56 13.39 5.01
N ALA A 114 -10.57 14.33 4.07
CA ALA A 114 -10.54 15.77 4.35
C ALA A 114 -11.75 16.26 5.17
N SER A 115 -12.91 15.60 5.08
CA SER A 115 -14.09 15.93 5.88
C SER A 115 -13.93 15.57 7.36
N PHE A 116 -12.93 14.76 7.70
CA PHE A 116 -12.55 14.42 9.08
C PHE A 116 -11.37 15.24 9.60
N ALA A 117 -10.69 15.99 8.72
CA ALA A 117 -9.55 16.83 9.08
C ALA A 117 -10.02 18.18 9.67
N VAL A 118 -10.74 18.15 10.78
CA VAL A 118 -10.99 19.35 11.58
C VAL A 118 -9.74 19.59 12.44
N GLY A 119 -8.87 20.50 11.99
CA GLY A 119 -7.70 20.95 12.78
C GLY A 119 -6.31 20.66 12.20
N ALA A 120 -6.16 20.53 10.87
CA ALA A 120 -4.85 20.38 10.24
C ALA A 120 -4.02 21.69 10.27
N SER A 121 -3.55 22.07 11.46
CA SER A 121 -2.38 22.91 11.64
C SER A 121 -1.35 22.10 12.42
N THR A 122 -0.24 21.77 11.76
CA THR A 122 1.08 21.53 12.35
C THR A 122 1.14 20.60 13.59
N VAL A 123 1.67 19.39 13.38
CA VAL A 123 2.30 18.53 14.42
C VAL A 123 1.32 17.92 15.42
N ASP A 124 0.92 16.66 15.17
CA ASP A 124 1.04 15.53 16.10
C ASP A 124 0.18 14.36 15.59
N ASP A 125 0.60 13.13 15.92
CA ASP A 125 -0.24 11.92 15.94
C ASP A 125 -1.38 12.09 16.99
N ALA A 126 -2.14 13.18 16.91
CA ALA A 126 -3.34 13.38 17.70
C ALA A 126 -4.41 12.42 17.16
N ASP A 127 -5.09 11.76 18.10
CA ASP A 127 -6.00 10.63 17.92
C ASP A 127 -6.77 10.64 16.59
N PRO A 128 -6.95 9.46 15.95
CA PRO A 128 -7.77 9.37 14.75
C PRO A 128 -9.11 10.06 14.99
N PRO A 129 -9.62 10.84 14.02
CA PRO A 129 -10.82 11.64 14.21
C PRO A 129 -11.96 10.75 14.73
N THR A 130 -12.52 11.12 15.88
CA THR A 130 -13.65 10.39 16.49
C THR A 130 -14.89 10.51 15.60
N ILE A 131 -15.51 9.37 15.30
CA ILE A 131 -16.80 9.29 14.62
C ILE A 131 -17.85 10.14 15.37
N THR A 132 -18.64 10.93 14.64
CA THR A 132 -19.75 11.70 15.23
C THR A 132 -20.90 10.78 15.62
N GLU A 133 -21.77 11.22 16.54
CA GLU A 133 -22.98 10.47 16.94
C GLU A 133 -23.86 10.13 15.73
N LYS A 134 -24.08 11.11 14.83
CA LYS A 134 -24.81 10.89 13.57
C LYS A 134 -24.19 9.77 12.72
N GLN A 135 -22.86 9.75 12.59
CA GLN A 135 -22.16 8.73 11.81
C GLN A 135 -22.22 7.36 12.50
N TYR A 136 -22.17 7.32 13.83
CA TYR A 136 -22.36 6.09 14.59
C TYR A 136 -23.77 5.52 14.39
N ASP A 137 -24.80 6.36 14.44
CA ASP A 137 -26.18 5.95 14.20
C ASP A 137 -26.37 5.42 12.76
N GLN A 138 -25.76 6.08 11.78
CA GLN A 138 -25.78 5.63 10.39
C GLN A 138 -25.08 4.27 10.21
N LEU A 139 -23.96 4.03 10.89
CA LEU A 139 -23.29 2.73 10.91
C LEU A 139 -24.18 1.66 11.56
N GLN A 140 -24.83 1.98 12.68
CA GLN A 140 -25.77 1.07 13.33
C GLN A 140 -26.94 0.73 12.40
N GLN A 141 -27.52 1.73 11.73
CA GLN A 141 -28.58 1.51 10.74
C GLN A 141 -28.14 0.57 9.63
N ALA A 142 -26.92 0.73 9.09
CA ALA A 142 -26.38 -0.18 8.07
C ALA A 142 -26.22 -1.61 8.60
N ASN A 143 -25.77 -1.79 9.84
CA ASN A 143 -25.69 -3.09 10.50
C ASN A 143 -27.08 -3.72 10.74
N ASP A 144 -28.07 -2.90 11.10
CA ASP A 144 -29.46 -3.34 11.26
C ASP A 144 -30.03 -3.78 9.90
N GLN A 145 -29.75 -3.03 8.83
CA GLN A 145 -30.19 -3.40 7.48
C GLN A 145 -29.57 -4.73 7.03
N ARG A 146 -28.28 -4.95 7.31
CA ARG A 146 -27.59 -6.22 7.06
C ARG A 146 -28.20 -7.37 7.86
N THR A 147 -28.53 -7.12 9.14
CA THR A 147 -29.18 -8.09 10.02
C THR A 147 -30.55 -8.49 9.49
N GLN A 148 -31.32 -7.54 8.98
CA GLN A 148 -32.64 -7.79 8.38
C GLN A 148 -32.54 -8.60 7.08
N LEU A 149 -31.61 -8.26 6.18
CA LEU A 149 -31.37 -9.06 4.97
C LEU A 149 -31.01 -10.51 5.29
N ASN A 150 -30.17 -10.71 6.32
CA ASN A 150 -29.77 -12.04 6.79
C ASN A 150 -30.93 -12.93 7.31
N GLN A 151 -32.11 -12.37 7.57
CA GLN A 151 -33.27 -13.15 8.01
C GLN A 151 -33.89 -13.97 6.86
N THR A 152 -33.67 -13.59 5.60
CA THR A 152 -34.29 -14.23 4.43
C THR A 152 -33.26 -15.05 3.64
N ALA A 153 -33.71 -16.08 2.93
CA ALA A 153 -32.81 -16.89 2.09
C ALA A 153 -32.18 -16.05 0.96
N ASN A 154 -33.00 -15.26 0.27
CA ASN A 154 -32.55 -14.38 -0.80
C ASN A 154 -31.61 -13.27 -0.29
N GLY A 155 -31.92 -12.67 0.87
CA GLY A 155 -31.05 -11.65 1.47
C GLY A 155 -29.69 -12.20 1.90
N ARG A 156 -29.62 -13.42 2.45
CA ARG A 156 -28.33 -14.11 2.70
C ARG A 156 -27.57 -14.34 1.39
N SER A 157 -28.21 -14.88 0.36
CA SER A 157 -27.57 -15.10 -0.94
C SER A 157 -27.04 -13.80 -1.56
N LEU A 158 -27.75 -12.69 -1.42
CA LEU A 158 -27.32 -11.37 -1.87
C LEU A 158 -26.05 -10.93 -1.10
N LEU A 159 -26.09 -11.00 0.23
CA LEU A 159 -24.95 -10.63 1.07
C LEU A 159 -23.73 -11.52 0.80
N ASP A 160 -23.93 -12.83 0.66
CA ASP A 160 -22.86 -13.80 0.38
C ASP A 160 -22.17 -13.52 -0.95
N THR A 161 -22.93 -13.17 -1.99
CA THR A 161 -22.38 -12.80 -3.31
C THR A 161 -21.44 -11.59 -3.21
N PHE A 162 -21.81 -10.57 -2.44
CA PHE A 162 -20.94 -9.40 -2.23
C PHE A 162 -19.76 -9.72 -1.30
N ASN A 163 -19.99 -10.46 -0.22
CA ASN A 163 -18.94 -10.83 0.74
C ASN A 163 -17.85 -11.71 0.09
N GLN A 164 -18.23 -12.61 -0.81
CA GLN A 164 -17.30 -13.48 -1.54
C GLN A 164 -16.25 -12.70 -2.34
N HIS A 165 -16.60 -11.50 -2.81
CA HIS A 165 -15.74 -10.65 -3.64
C HIS A 165 -15.27 -9.39 -2.90
N ASN A 166 -15.45 -9.31 -1.57
CA ASN A 166 -15.15 -8.11 -0.81
C ASN A 166 -13.66 -7.71 -0.87
N ASP A 167 -12.75 -8.69 -0.88
CA ASP A 167 -11.31 -8.44 -1.01
C ASP A 167 -10.98 -7.84 -2.38
N ALA A 168 -11.58 -8.35 -3.45
CA ALA A 168 -11.42 -7.81 -4.80
C ALA A 168 -11.97 -6.38 -4.90
N TYR A 169 -13.17 -6.13 -4.35
CA TYR A 169 -13.74 -4.78 -4.32
C TYR A 169 -12.90 -3.81 -3.49
N THR A 170 -12.39 -4.26 -2.35
CA THR A 170 -11.50 -3.48 -1.48
C THR A 170 -10.20 -3.14 -2.20
N ASP A 171 -9.59 -4.11 -2.88
CA ASP A 171 -8.34 -3.92 -3.60
C ASP A 171 -8.48 -2.93 -4.75
N VAL A 172 -9.48 -3.11 -5.63
CA VAL A 172 -9.70 -2.15 -6.73
C VAL A 172 -10.06 -0.77 -6.19
N PHE A 173 -10.83 -0.66 -5.10
CA PHE A 173 -11.17 0.63 -4.53
C PHE A 173 -9.96 1.34 -3.93
N ASN A 174 -9.04 0.61 -3.30
CA ASN A 174 -7.81 1.15 -2.72
C ASN A 174 -6.76 1.53 -3.78
N ASN A 175 -6.73 0.82 -4.90
CA ASN A 175 -5.66 0.97 -5.89
C ASN A 175 -6.09 1.66 -7.21
N ASN A 176 -7.38 1.85 -7.47
CA ASN A 176 -7.90 2.57 -8.64
C ASN A 176 -8.35 4.00 -8.26
N SER A 177 -7.54 5.00 -8.58
CA SER A 177 -7.81 6.40 -8.25
C SER A 177 -8.97 7.00 -9.06
N GLN A 178 -9.17 6.57 -10.31
CA GLN A 178 -10.30 6.99 -11.14
C GLN A 178 -11.63 6.52 -10.57
N LEU A 179 -11.69 5.29 -10.06
CA LEU A 179 -12.86 4.75 -9.36
C LEU A 179 -13.21 5.62 -8.15
N ARG A 180 -12.23 5.91 -7.28
CA ARG A 180 -12.44 6.78 -6.12
C ARG A 180 -12.83 8.21 -6.49
N THR A 181 -12.20 8.77 -7.51
CA THR A 181 -12.53 10.10 -8.02
C THR A 181 -13.97 10.16 -8.51
N SER A 182 -14.42 9.11 -9.19
CA SER A 182 -15.81 8.99 -9.65
C SER A 182 -16.79 8.77 -8.49
N TRP A 183 -16.39 8.01 -7.47
CA TRP A 183 -17.18 7.78 -6.26
C TRP A 183 -17.41 9.07 -5.48
N ALA A 184 -16.36 9.85 -5.26
CA ALA A 184 -16.42 11.12 -4.50
C ALA A 184 -17.04 12.29 -5.29
N LYS A 185 -17.23 12.14 -6.61
CA LYS A 185 -17.56 13.25 -7.50
C LYS A 185 -18.86 13.94 -7.07
N GLY A 186 -18.77 15.25 -6.88
CA GLY A 186 -19.93 16.11 -6.63
C GLY A 186 -20.65 15.88 -5.30
N GLY A 187 -20.10 15.08 -4.37
CA GLY A 187 -20.66 14.89 -3.03
C GLY A 187 -21.97 14.08 -2.96
N ALA A 188 -22.43 13.52 -4.08
CA ALA A 188 -23.72 12.84 -4.17
C ALA A 188 -23.88 11.68 -3.16
N ILE A 189 -22.81 10.91 -2.92
CA ILE A 189 -22.86 9.78 -1.99
C ILE A 189 -23.12 10.22 -0.55
N ALA A 190 -22.49 11.30 -0.09
CA ALA A 190 -22.72 11.81 1.25
C ALA A 190 -24.17 12.26 1.43
N GLU A 191 -24.72 12.98 0.43
CA GLU A 191 -26.13 13.39 0.44
C GLU A 191 -27.11 12.21 0.34
N MET A 192 -26.79 11.20 -0.47
CA MET A 192 -27.58 9.97 -0.61
C MET A 192 -27.56 9.14 0.68
N PHE A 193 -26.42 9.08 1.38
CA PHE A 193 -26.29 8.37 2.64
C PHE A 193 -27.13 9.03 3.73
N ASP A 194 -27.03 10.35 3.86
CA ASP A 194 -27.87 11.15 4.77
C ASP A 194 -29.35 10.98 4.47
N TYR A 195 -29.72 11.01 3.19
CA TYR A 195 -31.10 10.81 2.79
C TYR A 195 -31.60 9.40 3.07
N THR A 196 -30.80 8.37 2.79
CA THR A 196 -31.17 6.97 3.05
C THR A 196 -31.40 6.78 4.55
N SER A 197 -30.53 7.34 5.39
CA SER A 197 -30.71 7.32 6.85
C SER A 197 -32.03 7.98 7.29
N GLN A 198 -32.36 9.14 6.72
CA GLN A 198 -33.64 9.80 6.97
C GLN A 198 -34.85 8.96 6.52
N ALA A 199 -34.76 8.34 5.34
CA ALA A 199 -35.82 7.50 4.77
C ALA A 199 -36.06 6.25 5.63
N LEU A 200 -35.00 5.63 6.16
CA LEU A 200 -35.11 4.50 7.09
C LEU A 200 -35.79 4.90 8.41
N ALA A 201 -35.57 6.13 8.88
CA ALA A 201 -36.20 6.65 10.10
C ALA A 201 -37.65 7.14 9.89
N THR A 202 -38.11 7.28 8.65
CA THR A 202 -39.41 7.91 8.33
C THR A 202 -40.33 6.93 7.60
N SER A 203 -41.37 6.47 8.29
CA SER A 203 -42.36 5.54 7.71
C SER A 203 -43.00 6.12 6.44
N GLY A 204 -43.06 5.31 5.38
CA GLY A 204 -43.64 5.69 4.08
C GLY A 204 -42.71 6.50 3.18
N MET A 205 -41.53 6.92 3.64
CA MET A 205 -40.56 7.63 2.82
C MET A 205 -39.82 6.67 1.89
N PRO A 206 -39.73 6.97 0.58
CA PRO A 206 -38.97 6.14 -0.35
C PRO A 206 -37.47 6.30 -0.11
N VAL A 207 -36.70 5.20 -0.23
CA VAL A 207 -35.23 5.24 -0.20
C VAL A 207 -34.64 5.77 -1.51
N ASN A 208 -35.35 5.56 -2.63
CA ASN A 208 -35.01 6.05 -3.97
C ASN A 208 -36.09 7.04 -4.49
N PRO A 209 -36.05 8.31 -4.06
CA PRO A 209 -37.05 9.30 -4.44
C PRO A 209 -37.01 9.61 -5.93
N GLN A 210 -38.18 9.85 -6.51
CA GLN A 210 -38.31 10.26 -7.91
C GLN A 210 -38.07 11.76 -8.11
N ASP A 211 -38.34 12.56 -7.08
CA ASP A 211 -38.38 14.03 -7.09
C ASP A 211 -37.17 14.69 -6.42
N LYS A 212 -36.15 13.90 -6.06
CA LYS A 212 -34.91 14.41 -5.45
C LYS A 212 -33.69 14.04 -6.28
N LEU A 213 -32.80 15.02 -6.42
CA LEU A 213 -31.50 14.90 -7.07
C LEU A 213 -30.40 15.11 -6.04
N PHE A 214 -29.23 14.51 -6.30
CA PHE A 214 -28.11 14.42 -5.36
C PHE A 214 -26.82 14.97 -5.97
N GLY A 215 -26.05 15.65 -5.13
CA GLY A 215 -24.74 16.23 -5.43
C GLY A 215 -24.77 17.36 -6.45
N THR A 216 -23.60 17.91 -6.75
CA THR A 216 -23.47 19.02 -7.71
C THR A 216 -23.82 18.64 -9.14
N GLN A 217 -23.81 17.34 -9.46
CA GLN A 217 -24.22 16.82 -10.76
C GLN A 217 -25.75 16.63 -10.88
N GLN A 218 -26.50 16.82 -9.79
CA GLN A 218 -27.96 16.74 -9.79
C GLN A 218 -28.48 15.44 -10.40
N LEU A 219 -27.93 14.30 -9.96
CA LEU A 219 -28.32 12.98 -10.45
C LEU A 219 -29.39 12.35 -9.54
N SER A 220 -30.30 11.57 -10.12
CA SER A 220 -31.26 10.79 -9.32
C SER A 220 -30.53 9.69 -8.53
N TYR A 221 -31.20 9.17 -7.49
CA TYR A 221 -30.67 8.08 -6.67
C TYR A 221 -30.23 6.88 -7.53
N ASN A 222 -31.12 6.43 -8.43
CA ASN A 222 -30.86 5.29 -9.30
C ASN A 222 -29.73 5.56 -10.30
N MET A 223 -29.75 6.72 -10.96
CA MET A 223 -28.73 7.10 -11.94
C MET A 223 -27.34 7.00 -11.31
N HIS A 224 -27.18 7.56 -10.11
CA HIS A 224 -25.92 7.53 -9.39
C HIS A 224 -25.56 6.12 -8.92
N ALA A 225 -26.48 5.41 -8.24
CA ALA A 225 -26.22 4.07 -7.70
C ALA A 225 -25.82 3.06 -8.79
N PHE A 226 -26.53 3.03 -9.92
CA PHE A 226 -26.20 2.16 -11.04
C PHE A 226 -24.90 2.58 -11.74
N SER A 227 -24.60 3.88 -11.86
CA SER A 227 -23.32 4.34 -12.40
C SER A 227 -22.13 3.85 -11.58
N GLN A 228 -22.21 3.92 -10.24
CA GLN A 228 -21.12 3.44 -9.38
C GLN A 228 -20.93 1.92 -9.49
N LYS A 229 -22.00 1.15 -9.72
CA LYS A 229 -21.89 -0.28 -10.00
C LYS A 229 -21.21 -0.57 -11.34
N ILE A 230 -21.47 0.22 -12.38
CA ILE A 230 -20.77 0.12 -13.67
C ILE A 230 -19.28 0.46 -13.47
N HIS A 231 -18.95 1.52 -12.73
CA HIS A 231 -17.56 1.85 -12.40
C HIS A 231 -16.85 0.69 -11.70
N LEU A 232 -17.50 0.05 -10.73
CA LEU A 232 -16.96 -1.13 -10.05
C LEU A 232 -16.76 -2.31 -11.01
N TYR A 233 -17.71 -2.55 -11.93
CA TYR A 233 -17.57 -3.55 -12.99
C TYR A 233 -16.29 -3.31 -13.81
N TYR A 234 -16.08 -2.11 -14.34
CA TYR A 234 -14.91 -1.80 -15.16
C TYR A 234 -13.60 -1.86 -14.36
N ALA A 235 -13.62 -1.52 -13.08
CA ALA A 235 -12.46 -1.63 -12.20
C ALA A 235 -12.08 -3.11 -11.92
N CYS A 236 -13.06 -4.01 -11.90
CA CYS A 236 -12.84 -5.44 -11.67
C CYS A 236 -12.62 -6.25 -12.96
N LEU A 237 -13.04 -5.74 -14.13
CA LEU A 237 -13.21 -6.50 -15.37
C LEU A 237 -12.03 -7.42 -15.73
N LYS A 238 -10.80 -6.95 -15.54
CA LYS A 238 -9.57 -7.71 -15.82
C LYS A 238 -8.93 -8.35 -14.59
N PRO A 239 -8.67 -7.61 -13.49
CA PRO A 239 -8.00 -8.21 -12.34
C PRO A 239 -8.89 -9.24 -11.62
N TYR A 240 -10.21 -9.07 -11.66
CA TYR A 240 -11.18 -9.87 -10.90
C TYR A 240 -12.48 -10.11 -11.71
N PRO A 241 -12.44 -10.90 -12.80
CA PRO A 241 -13.58 -11.05 -13.72
C PRO A 241 -14.85 -11.57 -13.02
N ASP A 242 -14.74 -12.51 -12.08
CA ASP A 242 -15.89 -13.04 -11.33
C ASP A 242 -16.56 -11.95 -10.48
N ALA A 243 -15.76 -11.09 -9.83
CA ALA A 243 -16.26 -9.94 -9.08
C ALA A 243 -16.95 -8.91 -9.99
N ALA A 244 -16.44 -8.72 -11.21
CA ALA A 244 -17.11 -7.88 -12.21
C ALA A 244 -18.49 -8.46 -12.58
N VAL A 245 -18.55 -9.76 -12.89
CA VAL A 245 -19.81 -10.46 -13.22
C VAL A 245 -20.83 -10.33 -12.08
N ALA A 246 -20.40 -10.51 -10.84
CA ALA A 246 -21.26 -10.35 -9.66
C ALA A 246 -21.87 -8.94 -9.57
N ALA A 247 -21.05 -7.89 -9.77
CA ALA A 247 -21.52 -6.51 -9.78
C ALA A 247 -22.59 -6.24 -10.87
N LEU A 248 -22.37 -6.75 -12.08
CA LEU A 248 -23.28 -6.61 -13.22
C LEU A 248 -24.60 -7.37 -12.99
N SER A 249 -24.50 -8.63 -12.55
CA SER A 249 -25.62 -9.54 -12.32
C SER A 249 -26.64 -8.97 -11.33
N PHE A 250 -26.17 -8.29 -10.27
CA PHE A 250 -27.06 -7.69 -9.28
C PHE A 250 -27.98 -6.62 -9.90
N GLN A 251 -27.54 -5.87 -10.91
CA GLN A 251 -28.39 -4.85 -11.55
C GLN A 251 -29.52 -5.47 -12.37
N ALA A 252 -29.22 -6.51 -13.14
CA ALA A 252 -30.22 -7.21 -13.92
C ALA A 252 -31.35 -7.74 -13.03
N GLN A 253 -31.01 -8.30 -11.86
CA GLN A 253 -31.99 -8.75 -10.87
C GLN A 253 -32.85 -7.61 -10.31
N VAL A 254 -32.25 -6.46 -9.97
CA VAL A 254 -33.01 -5.29 -9.50
C VAL A 254 -33.99 -4.82 -10.57
N ALA A 255 -33.56 -4.72 -11.83
CA ALA A 255 -34.40 -4.30 -12.94
C ALA A 255 -35.57 -5.26 -13.17
N THR A 256 -35.33 -6.58 -13.18
CA THR A 256 -36.38 -7.58 -13.36
C THR A 256 -37.43 -7.56 -12.24
N ASN A 257 -37.02 -7.37 -10.99
CA ASN A 257 -37.93 -7.50 -9.85
C ASN A 257 -38.59 -6.18 -9.43
N THR A 258 -38.01 -5.03 -9.78
CA THR A 258 -38.50 -3.71 -9.32
C THR A 258 -38.76 -2.72 -10.43
N GLN A 259 -38.34 -3.02 -11.67
CA GLN A 259 -38.34 -2.10 -12.81
C GLN A 259 -37.44 -0.86 -12.63
N ASN A 260 -36.70 -0.77 -11.52
CA ASN A 260 -35.69 0.28 -11.34
C ASN A 260 -34.50 0.02 -12.26
N THR A 261 -34.13 1.02 -13.04
CA THR A 261 -32.94 1.05 -13.90
C THR A 261 -32.20 2.37 -13.67
N GLN A 262 -31.11 2.62 -14.40
CA GLN A 262 -30.41 3.89 -14.33
C GLN A 262 -31.30 5.08 -14.75
N GLN A 263 -32.27 4.86 -15.64
CA GLN A 263 -33.16 5.88 -16.19
C GLN A 263 -34.58 5.84 -15.57
N THR A 264 -35.00 4.70 -15.03
CA THR A 264 -36.35 4.50 -14.48
C THR A 264 -36.30 4.47 -12.97
N VAL A 265 -37.08 5.35 -12.33
CA VAL A 265 -37.27 5.38 -10.88
C VAL A 265 -38.68 4.89 -10.55
N VAL A 266 -38.76 3.74 -9.88
CA VAL A 266 -39.96 3.25 -9.20
C VAL A 266 -39.69 3.41 -7.71
N PRO A 267 -40.27 4.41 -7.03
CA PRO A 267 -40.01 4.67 -5.61
C PRO A 267 -40.37 3.48 -4.73
N MET A 268 -39.46 3.11 -3.83
CA MET A 268 -39.62 2.02 -2.88
C MET A 268 -39.31 2.51 -1.47
N THR A 269 -40.18 2.19 -0.52
CA THR A 269 -39.88 2.32 0.92
C THR A 269 -38.94 1.21 1.37
N ALA A 270 -38.37 1.33 2.58
CA ALA A 270 -37.56 0.26 3.18
C ALA A 270 -38.31 -1.09 3.18
N ASP A 271 -39.56 -1.11 3.66
CA ASP A 271 -40.40 -2.31 3.68
C ASP A 271 -40.63 -2.90 2.28
N SER A 272 -40.81 -2.05 1.27
CA SER A 272 -40.98 -2.50 -0.12
C SER A 272 -39.71 -3.17 -0.65
N VAL A 273 -38.53 -2.63 -0.34
CA VAL A 273 -37.24 -3.24 -0.69
C VAL A 273 -37.09 -4.60 -0.02
N TYR A 274 -37.34 -4.69 1.29
CA TYR A 274 -37.24 -5.94 2.04
C TYR A 274 -38.22 -6.99 1.57
N ASN A 275 -39.47 -6.61 1.32
CA ASN A 275 -40.48 -7.52 0.80
C ASN A 275 -40.07 -8.03 -0.58
N THR A 276 -39.58 -7.16 -1.47
CA THR A 276 -39.05 -7.57 -2.77
C THR A 276 -37.93 -8.60 -2.63
N VAL A 277 -36.94 -8.34 -1.77
CA VAL A 277 -35.84 -9.28 -1.53
C VAL A 277 -36.38 -10.61 -1.02
N ASN A 278 -37.30 -10.58 -0.05
CA ASN A 278 -37.86 -11.78 0.55
C ASN A 278 -38.68 -12.63 -0.46
N THR A 279 -39.43 -12.00 -1.35
CA THR A 279 -40.38 -12.68 -2.25
C THR A 279 -39.88 -12.86 -3.68
N ALA A 280 -38.72 -12.29 -4.04
CA ALA A 280 -38.16 -12.43 -5.37
C ALA A 280 -37.98 -13.93 -5.72
N PRO A 281 -38.34 -14.34 -6.95
CA PRO A 281 -38.08 -15.70 -7.39
C PRO A 281 -36.56 -15.97 -7.39
N PRO A 282 -36.12 -17.21 -7.15
CA PRO A 282 -34.73 -17.58 -7.26
C PRO A 282 -34.18 -17.14 -8.62
N ALA A 283 -32.99 -16.55 -8.63
CA ALA A 283 -32.35 -16.13 -9.87
C ALA A 283 -32.17 -17.34 -10.80
N ASN A 284 -32.76 -17.29 -11.99
CA ASN A 284 -32.46 -18.25 -13.03
C ASN A 284 -31.07 -17.92 -13.58
N GLN A 285 -30.05 -18.57 -13.02
CA GLN A 285 -28.65 -18.33 -13.34
C GLN A 285 -28.36 -18.48 -14.85
N ALA A 286 -29.00 -19.44 -15.53
CA ALA A 286 -28.81 -19.63 -16.96
C ALA A 286 -29.38 -18.46 -17.78
N ALA A 287 -30.59 -17.98 -17.43
CA ALA A 287 -31.18 -16.83 -18.09
C ALA A 287 -30.41 -15.53 -17.80
N LEU A 288 -29.93 -15.37 -16.56
CA LEU A 288 -29.11 -14.23 -16.15
C LEU A 288 -27.78 -14.21 -16.90
N GLN A 289 -27.10 -15.36 -17.02
CA GLN A 289 -25.86 -15.50 -17.77
C GLN A 289 -26.06 -15.13 -19.24
N LEU A 290 -27.13 -15.62 -19.88
CA LEU A 290 -27.47 -15.28 -21.26
C LEU A 290 -27.76 -13.79 -21.42
N GLN A 291 -28.44 -13.17 -20.44
CA GLN A 291 -28.76 -11.75 -20.46
C GLN A 291 -27.52 -10.86 -20.33
N ILE A 292 -26.52 -11.27 -19.54
CA ILE A 292 -25.33 -10.47 -19.30
C ILE A 292 -24.19 -10.77 -20.29
N GLN A 293 -24.19 -11.91 -20.98
CA GLN A 293 -23.12 -12.29 -21.90
C GLN A 293 -22.92 -11.25 -23.02
N SER A 294 -24.00 -10.83 -23.67
CA SER A 294 -23.93 -9.80 -24.72
C SER A 294 -23.45 -8.46 -24.16
N LEU A 295 -23.89 -8.09 -22.95
CA LEU A 295 -23.42 -6.90 -22.26
C LEU A 295 -21.94 -6.95 -21.91
N GLN A 296 -21.42 -8.12 -21.51
CA GLN A 296 -20.00 -8.27 -21.19
C GLN A 296 -19.12 -8.01 -22.42
N GLU A 297 -19.50 -8.55 -23.58
CA GLU A 297 -18.79 -8.32 -24.83
C GLU A 297 -18.86 -6.85 -25.25
N THR A 298 -20.04 -6.23 -25.16
CA THR A 298 -20.23 -4.80 -25.42
C THR A 298 -19.41 -3.93 -24.48
N PHE A 299 -19.43 -4.21 -23.18
CA PHE A 299 -18.63 -3.46 -22.20
C PHE A 299 -17.13 -3.63 -22.43
N ALA A 300 -16.67 -4.83 -22.83
CA ALA A 300 -15.26 -5.02 -23.22
C ALA A 300 -14.89 -4.14 -24.44
N ARG A 301 -15.75 -4.09 -25.47
CA ARG A 301 -15.54 -3.20 -26.63
C ARG A 301 -15.55 -1.72 -26.26
N ILE A 302 -16.41 -1.30 -25.33
CA ILE A 302 -16.41 0.07 -24.78
C ILE A 302 -15.08 0.35 -24.07
N ALA A 303 -14.63 -0.57 -23.21
CA ALA A 303 -13.37 -0.46 -22.49
C ALA A 303 -12.16 -0.29 -23.43
N ASP A 304 -12.15 -1.07 -24.52
CA ASP A 304 -11.09 -1.08 -25.53
C ASP A 304 -11.27 0.01 -26.61
N ASN A 305 -12.32 0.84 -26.49
CA ASN A 305 -12.67 1.89 -27.46
C ASN A 305 -12.87 1.38 -28.90
N THR A 306 -13.47 0.19 -29.03
CA THR A 306 -13.79 -0.48 -30.31
C THR A 306 -15.30 -0.68 -30.51
N HIS A 307 -16.12 -0.08 -29.67
CA HIS A 307 -17.57 -0.13 -29.72
C HIS A 307 -18.14 0.67 -30.90
N ASP A 308 -19.36 0.33 -31.31
CA ASP A 308 -20.16 1.07 -32.29
C ASP A 308 -21.53 1.48 -31.73
N ASP A 309 -22.38 2.08 -32.57
CA ASP A 309 -23.72 2.51 -32.15
C ASP A 309 -24.62 1.33 -31.74
N THR A 310 -24.40 0.12 -32.28
CA THR A 310 -25.17 -1.08 -31.91
C THR A 310 -24.87 -1.50 -30.48
N ASP A 311 -23.61 -1.37 -30.07
CA ASP A 311 -23.18 -1.59 -28.69
C ASP A 311 -23.84 -0.61 -27.71
N LEU A 312 -23.92 0.67 -28.09
CA LEU A 312 -24.55 1.70 -27.26
C LEU A 312 -26.07 1.48 -27.16
N ASP A 313 -26.73 1.11 -28.27
CA ASP A 313 -28.14 0.75 -28.29
C ASP A 313 -28.43 -0.45 -27.38
N LEU A 314 -27.57 -1.46 -27.36
CA LEU A 314 -27.71 -2.59 -26.44
C LEU A 314 -27.61 -2.14 -24.98
N CYS A 315 -26.67 -1.26 -24.65
CA CYS A 315 -26.57 -0.69 -23.31
C CYS A 315 -27.88 0.00 -22.90
N VAL A 316 -28.45 0.82 -23.79
CA VAL A 316 -29.72 1.52 -23.54
C VAL A 316 -30.89 0.54 -23.36
N GLN A 317 -30.97 -0.51 -24.17
CA GLN A 317 -31.99 -1.56 -24.03
C GLN A 317 -31.95 -2.24 -22.66
N HIS A 318 -30.77 -2.36 -22.06
CA HIS A 318 -30.59 -2.91 -20.72
C HIS A 318 -30.63 -1.84 -19.61
N GLY A 319 -31.03 -0.61 -19.95
CA GLY A 319 -31.25 0.47 -19.00
C GLY A 319 -29.97 1.15 -18.50
N PHE A 320 -28.87 1.06 -19.27
CA PHE A 320 -27.63 1.78 -19.01
C PHE A 320 -27.60 3.11 -19.78
N VAL A 321 -26.95 4.11 -19.20
CA VAL A 321 -26.57 5.34 -19.91
C VAL A 321 -25.09 5.26 -20.23
N MET A 322 -24.76 5.30 -21.53
CA MET A 322 -23.39 5.34 -22.05
C MET A 322 -23.20 6.59 -22.91
N ASP A 323 -23.35 7.76 -22.28
CA ASP A 323 -23.01 9.03 -22.93
C ASP A 323 -21.48 9.20 -23.07
N PRO A 324 -20.99 10.16 -23.89
CA PRO A 324 -19.55 10.33 -24.10
C PRO A 324 -18.74 10.51 -22.81
N ASP A 325 -19.29 11.25 -21.84
CA ASP A 325 -18.63 11.48 -20.55
C ASP A 325 -18.53 10.20 -19.71
N THR A 326 -19.55 9.34 -19.77
CA THR A 326 -19.58 8.04 -19.12
C THR A 326 -18.58 7.09 -19.78
N ILE A 327 -18.53 7.06 -21.11
CA ILE A 327 -17.57 6.24 -21.88
C ILE A 327 -16.13 6.61 -21.50
N VAL A 328 -15.78 7.89 -21.56
CA VAL A 328 -14.43 8.37 -21.18
C VAL A 328 -14.09 7.98 -19.75
N ARG A 329 -15.06 8.08 -18.83
CA ARG A 329 -14.88 7.74 -17.42
C ARG A 329 -14.66 6.24 -17.20
N VAL A 330 -15.46 5.37 -17.80
CA VAL A 330 -15.29 3.92 -17.64
C VAL A 330 -14.00 3.43 -18.30
N GLN A 331 -13.60 4.04 -19.42
CA GLN A 331 -12.30 3.77 -20.07
C GLN A 331 -11.13 4.17 -19.18
N ALA A 332 -11.19 5.33 -18.51
CA ALA A 332 -10.15 5.76 -17.57
C ALA A 332 -10.03 4.81 -16.36
N ILE A 333 -11.17 4.39 -15.80
CA ILE A 333 -11.22 3.41 -14.70
C ILE A 333 -10.63 2.07 -15.15
N TYR A 334 -11.03 1.58 -16.32
CA TYR A 334 -10.52 0.33 -16.88
C TYR A 334 -9.01 0.39 -17.15
N ALA A 335 -8.52 1.47 -17.76
CA ALA A 335 -7.09 1.65 -18.04
C ALA A 335 -6.23 1.60 -16.76
N GLU A 336 -6.73 2.14 -15.65
CA GLU A 336 -6.04 2.03 -14.36
C GLU A 336 -6.13 0.61 -13.78
N SER A 337 -7.24 -0.10 -13.99
CA SER A 337 -7.38 -1.51 -13.56
C SER A 337 -6.38 -2.46 -14.24
N LEU A 338 -6.00 -2.18 -15.49
CA LEU A 338 -4.99 -2.96 -16.21
C LEU A 338 -3.61 -2.87 -15.55
N ARG A 339 -3.36 -1.82 -14.78
CA ARG A 339 -2.10 -1.54 -14.11
C ARG A 339 -2.11 -1.87 -12.61
N LEU A 340 -3.19 -2.45 -12.09
CA LEU A 340 -3.38 -2.70 -10.66
C LEU A 340 -2.25 -3.55 -10.05
N HIS A 341 -1.75 -4.51 -10.83
CA HIS A 341 -0.67 -5.43 -10.45
C HIS A 341 0.65 -5.14 -11.19
N ASP A 342 0.70 -4.08 -12.00
CA ASP A 342 1.96 -3.68 -12.62
C ASP A 342 2.93 -3.22 -11.54
N PRO A 343 4.24 -3.46 -11.69
CA PRO A 343 5.23 -2.84 -10.82
C PRO A 343 5.00 -1.34 -10.79
N LYS A 344 4.69 -0.82 -9.60
CA LYS A 344 4.46 0.62 -9.38
C LYS A 344 5.64 1.40 -9.97
N ARG A 345 5.35 2.47 -10.70
CA ARG A 345 6.40 3.23 -11.38
C ARG A 345 7.27 3.95 -10.35
N ARG A 346 8.58 3.77 -10.48
CA ARG A 346 9.58 4.53 -9.74
C ARG A 346 9.72 5.92 -10.36
N LEU A 347 9.44 6.95 -9.58
CA LEU A 347 9.60 8.35 -9.93
C LEU A 347 10.85 8.91 -9.22
N PRO A 348 11.97 9.09 -9.94
CA PRO A 348 13.20 9.61 -9.32
C PRO A 348 12.96 11.05 -8.83
N LEU A 349 13.39 11.36 -7.61
CA LEU A 349 13.29 12.70 -7.05
C LEU A 349 14.68 13.31 -6.90
N HIS A 350 15.51 12.69 -6.08
CA HIS A 350 16.87 13.15 -5.81
C HIS A 350 17.81 11.95 -5.69
N SER A 351 19.06 12.17 -6.10
CA SER A 351 20.15 11.24 -5.83
C SER A 351 21.40 12.05 -5.54
N GLY A 352 22.30 11.51 -4.74
CA GLY A 352 23.52 12.20 -4.39
C GLY A 352 24.47 11.35 -3.57
N PRO A 353 25.68 11.84 -3.32
CA PRO A 353 26.60 11.18 -2.41
C PRO A 353 26.09 11.31 -0.98
N PHE A 354 26.51 10.38 -0.13
CA PHE A 354 26.46 10.54 1.31
C PHE A 354 27.79 10.16 1.95
N SER A 355 28.03 10.73 3.12
CA SER A 355 29.19 10.35 3.91
C SER A 355 28.91 10.44 5.41
N SER A 356 29.62 9.65 6.21
CA SER A 356 29.58 9.75 7.66
C SER A 356 30.90 9.28 8.27
N SER A 357 31.47 10.07 9.19
CA SER A 357 32.68 9.70 9.89
C SER A 357 32.34 8.74 11.04
N LEU A 358 32.91 7.54 10.99
CA LEU A 358 32.78 6.53 12.02
C LEU A 358 33.90 6.72 13.04
N ALA A 359 33.53 6.78 14.32
CA ALA A 359 34.50 6.84 15.40
C ALA A 359 35.36 5.56 15.47
N GLU A 360 36.39 5.59 16.31
CA GLU A 360 37.10 4.38 16.69
C GLU A 360 36.11 3.32 17.18
N SER A 361 36.27 2.09 16.69
CA SER A 361 35.30 1.01 16.95
C SER A 361 35.99 -0.25 17.42
N HIS A 362 35.38 -0.91 18.40
CA HIS A 362 35.83 -2.19 18.91
C HIS A 362 34.79 -3.29 18.63
N PHE A 363 35.30 -4.44 18.20
CA PHE A 363 34.50 -5.62 17.86
C PHE A 363 34.96 -6.79 18.72
N VAL A 364 34.05 -7.33 19.53
CA VAL A 364 34.29 -8.46 20.42
C VAL A 364 33.82 -9.72 19.73
N PHE A 365 34.75 -10.62 19.43
CA PHE A 365 34.47 -11.91 18.83
C PHE A 365 34.72 -13.03 19.84
N ALA A 366 33.79 -13.97 19.91
CA ALA A 366 34.03 -15.27 20.54
C ALA A 366 34.64 -16.23 19.52
N LEU A 367 35.64 -16.97 19.96
CA LEU A 367 36.24 -18.07 19.23
C LEU A 367 35.59 -19.38 19.67
N SER A 368 35.32 -20.25 18.70
CA SER A 368 34.88 -21.61 18.97
C SER A 368 35.60 -22.61 18.06
N GLU A 369 36.08 -23.70 18.64
CA GLU A 369 36.59 -24.86 17.92
C GLU A 369 35.43 -25.69 17.40
N GLN A 370 35.51 -26.09 16.14
CA GLN A 370 34.59 -27.02 15.51
C GLN A 370 35.13 -28.46 15.61
N PRO A 371 34.26 -29.49 15.54
CA PRO A 371 34.68 -30.89 15.64
C PRO A 371 35.73 -31.35 14.60
N ASP A 372 35.83 -30.63 13.47
CA ASP A 372 36.82 -30.86 12.41
C ASP A 372 38.16 -30.12 12.65
N GLY A 373 38.29 -29.42 13.78
CA GLY A 373 39.47 -28.62 14.13
C GLY A 373 39.46 -27.21 13.56
N ALA A 374 38.40 -26.76 12.89
CA ALA A 374 38.30 -25.40 12.37
C ALA A 374 37.99 -24.39 13.50
N LEU A 375 38.65 -23.23 13.47
CA LEU A 375 38.33 -22.11 14.36
C LEU A 375 37.26 -21.22 13.72
N THR A 376 36.24 -20.89 14.49
CA THR A 376 35.11 -20.04 14.06
C THR A 376 35.02 -18.79 14.91
N LEU A 377 34.74 -17.66 14.26
CA LEU A 377 34.56 -16.36 14.93
C LEU A 377 33.09 -15.95 14.91
N LYS A 378 32.53 -15.65 16.07
CA LYS A 378 31.18 -15.09 16.21
C LYS A 378 31.26 -13.72 16.86
N LEU A 379 30.76 -12.69 16.16
CA LEU A 379 30.61 -11.36 16.74
C LEU A 379 29.63 -11.43 17.91
N GLN A 380 30.07 -11.02 19.10
CA GLN A 380 29.23 -10.93 20.29
C GLN A 380 28.73 -9.50 20.52
N ARG A 381 29.61 -8.52 20.32
CA ARG A 381 29.32 -7.12 20.56
C ARG A 381 30.17 -6.24 19.65
N SER A 382 29.60 -5.12 19.21
CA SER A 382 30.33 -4.05 18.54
C SER A 382 30.03 -2.72 19.22
N SER A 383 31.00 -1.80 19.22
CA SER A 383 30.79 -0.39 19.54
C SER A 383 30.62 0.49 18.30
N LEU A 384 30.59 -0.12 17.11
CA LEU A 384 30.35 0.60 15.87
C LEU A 384 29.03 1.35 16.01
N SER A 385 29.10 2.66 15.84
CA SER A 385 27.93 3.52 15.78
C SER A 385 28.05 4.37 14.53
N VAL A 386 27.02 4.32 13.69
CA VAL A 386 26.90 5.16 12.51
C VAL A 386 26.20 6.45 12.94
N PRO A 387 26.84 7.63 12.84
CA PRO A 387 26.19 8.91 13.12
C PRO A 387 25.05 9.22 12.15
N VAL A 388 24.48 10.42 12.27
CA VAL A 388 23.56 10.92 11.23
C VAL A 388 24.29 10.91 9.88
N LEU A 389 23.64 10.35 8.86
CA LEU A 389 24.14 10.34 7.50
C LEU A 389 24.06 11.76 6.94
N ASP A 390 25.18 12.29 6.46
CA ASP A 390 25.19 13.56 5.74
C ASP A 390 24.68 13.31 4.32
N LEU A 391 23.36 13.43 4.15
CA LEU A 391 22.71 13.45 2.84
C LEU A 391 22.64 14.91 2.37
N GLU A 392 22.96 15.17 1.10
CA GLU A 392 22.78 16.50 0.50
C GLU A 392 21.29 16.85 0.34
N THR A 393 20.64 17.20 1.45
CA THR A 393 19.19 17.43 1.51
C THR A 393 18.78 18.85 1.11
N ALA A 394 19.75 19.77 0.95
CA ALA A 394 19.49 21.15 0.56
C ALA A 394 18.82 21.26 -0.82
N GLN A 395 19.06 20.28 -1.70
CA GLN A 395 18.44 20.20 -3.01
C GLN A 395 17.07 19.53 -3.00
N TRP A 396 16.62 18.97 -1.87
CA TRP A 396 15.32 18.30 -1.77
C TRP A 396 14.23 19.36 -1.73
N GLN A 397 13.60 19.63 -2.87
CA GLN A 397 12.59 20.69 -3.03
C GLN A 397 11.16 20.13 -3.00
N GLY A 398 10.20 21.01 -2.71
CA GLY A 398 8.77 20.66 -2.67
C GLY A 398 8.37 19.82 -1.45
N GLN A 399 7.07 19.50 -1.36
CA GLN A 399 6.48 18.80 -0.21
C GLN A 399 7.15 17.44 0.06
N ALA A 400 7.45 16.67 -1.00
CA ALA A 400 8.16 15.40 -0.87
C ALA A 400 9.56 15.56 -0.26
N GLY A 401 10.29 16.63 -0.62
CA GLY A 401 11.59 16.94 -0.03
C GLY A 401 11.51 17.36 1.44
N GLU A 402 10.51 18.15 1.81
CA GLU A 402 10.27 18.57 3.20
C GLU A 402 9.90 17.39 4.10
N ILE A 403 8.97 16.54 3.64
CA ILE A 403 8.58 15.32 4.35
C ILE A 403 9.78 14.37 4.45
N GLY A 404 10.54 14.19 3.36
CA GLY A 404 11.76 13.39 3.35
C GLY A 404 12.76 13.85 4.40
N ARG A 405 13.05 15.16 4.47
CA ARG A 405 13.95 15.75 5.48
C ARG A 405 13.46 15.49 6.91
N SER A 406 12.17 15.70 7.17
CA SER A 406 11.56 15.47 8.47
C SER A 406 11.64 14.00 8.91
N ARG A 407 11.29 13.07 8.01
CA ARG A 407 11.24 11.63 8.31
C ARG A 407 12.61 10.96 8.37
N LEU A 408 13.58 11.45 7.61
CA LEU A 408 14.97 10.97 7.67
C LEU A 408 15.55 11.13 9.08
N GLY A 409 15.26 12.25 9.76
CA GLY A 409 15.71 12.49 11.13
C GLY A 409 15.19 11.45 12.14
N SER A 410 14.07 10.80 11.84
CA SER A 410 13.47 9.74 12.66
C SER A 410 13.83 8.33 12.19
N ALA A 411 14.45 8.16 11.02
CA ALA A 411 14.76 6.87 10.39
C ALA A 411 16.01 6.19 11.00
N ASN A 412 16.09 6.16 12.33
CA ASN A 412 17.23 5.63 13.09
C ASN A 412 17.55 4.17 12.78
N PHE A 413 16.55 3.38 12.37
CA PHE A 413 16.72 1.97 11.99
C PHE A 413 17.67 1.78 10.81
N ILE A 414 17.75 2.75 9.88
CA ILE A 414 18.68 2.69 8.73
C ILE A 414 20.12 2.64 9.21
N ARG A 415 20.44 3.38 10.28
CA ARG A 415 21.77 3.37 10.90
C ARG A 415 22.10 2.01 11.50
N GLY A 416 21.14 1.41 12.22
CA GLY A 416 21.30 0.04 12.76
C GLY A 416 21.53 -1.00 11.65
N ILE A 417 20.82 -0.90 10.52
CA ILE A 417 21.04 -1.80 9.38
C ILE A 417 22.44 -1.61 8.78
N LEU A 418 22.93 -0.39 8.68
CA LEU A 418 24.30 -0.10 8.21
C LEU A 418 25.34 -0.66 9.18
N GLU A 419 25.17 -0.44 10.49
CA GLU A 419 26.02 -1.00 11.55
C GLU A 419 26.13 -2.52 11.43
N ASP A 420 25.00 -3.22 11.32
CA ASP A 420 24.94 -4.67 11.18
C ASP A 420 25.64 -5.16 9.91
N ARG A 421 25.46 -4.47 8.79
CA ARG A 421 26.07 -4.85 7.51
C ARG A 421 27.57 -4.61 7.50
N ILE A 422 28.04 -3.49 8.06
CA ILE A 422 29.47 -3.20 8.22
C ILE A 422 30.11 -4.25 9.13
N ALA A 423 29.51 -4.52 10.30
CA ALA A 423 30.01 -5.49 11.24
C ALA A 423 30.02 -6.92 10.65
N SER A 424 28.99 -7.28 9.87
CA SER A 424 28.91 -8.56 9.16
C SER A 424 30.01 -8.70 8.10
N GLN A 425 30.29 -7.66 7.32
CA GLN A 425 31.38 -7.70 6.33
C GLN A 425 32.74 -7.82 7.01
N LEU A 426 32.99 -7.03 8.07
CA LEU A 426 34.21 -7.15 8.85
C LEU A 426 34.37 -8.55 9.45
N THR A 427 33.30 -9.14 9.97
CA THR A 427 33.30 -10.51 10.50
C THR A 427 33.68 -11.52 9.42
N ARG A 428 33.17 -11.37 8.19
CA ARG A 428 33.52 -12.25 7.06
C ARG A 428 35.00 -12.15 6.70
N VAL A 429 35.51 -10.93 6.62
CA VAL A 429 36.94 -10.68 6.39
C VAL A 429 37.77 -11.37 7.47
N LEU A 430 37.49 -11.11 8.75
CA LEU A 430 38.22 -11.69 9.87
C LEU A 430 38.14 -13.23 9.94
N ARG A 431 37.01 -13.83 9.55
CA ARG A 431 36.87 -15.30 9.45
C ARG A 431 37.79 -15.90 8.39
N THR A 432 37.81 -15.31 7.19
CA THR A 432 38.70 -15.76 6.11
C THR A 432 40.16 -15.71 6.54
N LEU A 433 40.53 -14.68 7.32
CA LEU A 433 41.89 -14.53 7.85
C LEU A 433 42.22 -15.54 8.93
N ALA A 434 41.32 -15.75 9.89
CA ALA A 434 41.52 -16.77 10.91
C ALA A 434 41.65 -18.17 10.31
N SER A 435 40.96 -18.48 9.21
CA SER A 435 41.10 -19.75 8.49
C SER A 435 42.41 -19.90 7.70
N GLN A 436 43.12 -18.80 7.40
CA GLN A 436 44.41 -18.83 6.71
C GLN A 436 45.60 -18.94 7.67
N GLU A 437 45.46 -18.40 8.90
CA GLU A 437 46.50 -18.35 9.92
C GLU A 437 46.43 -19.50 10.95
N ALA A 438 45.30 -20.22 11.02
CA ALA A 438 45.13 -21.47 11.75
C ALA A 438 45.67 -22.65 10.93
#